data_AF-A0A2L2Z3X7-F1
#
_entry.id   AF-A0A2L2Z3X7-F1
#
_cell.length_a   1.000
_cell.length_b   1.000
_cell.length_c   1.000
_cell.angle_alpha   90.00
_cell.angle_beta   90.00
_cell.angle_gamma   90.00
#
_symmetry.space_group_name_H-M   'P 1'
#
loop_
_entity.id
_entity.type
_entity.pdbx_description
1 polymer ?
#
loop_
_entity_poly.entity_id
_entity_poly.type
_entity_poly.pdbx_seq_one_letter_code
_entity_poly.pdbx_strand_id
1 'polypeptide(L)' 'LADLSFITDTREKLNYLNLELQGKDRYITRMIGALNSFRAKLALWISHLKMKALVHFPNMKKKMTVKSTYQHLSSTSNCF' A
#
# COMPACT_ATOMS: atom_id res chain seq x y z
N LEU A 1 7.89 -12.35 -1.64
CA LEU A 1 6.51 -12.17 -1.12
C LEU A 1 6.24 -10.75 -0.60
N ALA A 2 7.18 -10.13 0.12
CA ALA A 2 7.05 -8.73 0.56
C ALA A 2 7.00 -7.75 -0.63
N ASP A 3 7.88 -7.92 -1.61
CA ASP A 3 7.89 -7.09 -2.83
C ASP A 3 6.59 -7.23 -3.63
N LEU A 4 6.09 -8.46 -3.77
CA LEU A 4 4.80 -8.72 -4.42
C LEU A 4 3.67 -7.99 -3.70
N SER A 5 3.58 -8.08 -2.36
CA SER A 5 2.55 -7.36 -1.62
C SER A 5 2.65 -5.83 -1.75
N PHE A 6 3.87 -5.29 -1.78
CA PHE A 6 4.10 -3.86 -2.02
C PHE A 6 3.67 -3.44 -3.43
N ILE A 7 3.99 -4.25 -4.45
CA ILE A 7 3.56 -4.02 -5.83
C ILE A 7 2.05 -4.10 -5.95
N THR A 8 1.40 -5.08 -5.31
CA THR A 8 -0.07 -5.21 -5.30
C THR A 8 -0.73 -3.98 -4.70
N ASP A 9 -0.29 -3.53 -3.52
CA ASP A 9 -0.80 -2.31 -2.86
C ASP A 9 -0.57 -1.06 -3.75
N THR A 10 0.57 -0.98 -4.42
CA THR A 10 0.92 0.15 -5.32
C THR A 10 0.07 0.14 -6.59
N ARG A 11 -0.15 -1.03 -7.19
CA ARG A 11 -0.99 -1.22 -8.38
C ARG A 11 -2.43 -0.79 -8.13
N GLU A 12 -2.97 -1.10 -6.95
CA GLU A 12 -4.32 -0.68 -6.56
C GLU A 12 -4.44 0.84 -6.50
N LYS A 13 -3.49 1.52 -5.87
CA LYS A 13 -3.42 3.00 -5.80
C LYS A 13 -3.33 3.64 -7.19
N LEU A 14 -2.53 3.07 -8.09
CA LEU A 14 -2.43 3.52 -9.47
C LEU A 14 -3.72 3.28 -10.24
N ASN A 15 -4.42 2.17 -9.99
CA ASN A 15 -5.72 1.92 -10.57
C ASN A 15 -6.76 2.96 -10.14
N TYR A 16 -6.77 3.35 -8.86
CA TYR A 16 -7.62 4.44 -8.37
C TYR A 16 -7.33 5.76 -9.10
N LEU A 17 -6.05 6.14 -9.22
CA LEU A 17 -5.68 7.33 -9.98
C LEU A 17 -6.10 7.21 -11.45
N ASN A 18 -5.88 6.06 -12.08
CA ASN A 18 -6.24 5.83 -13.48
C ASN A 18 -7.75 6.01 -13.69
N LEU A 19 -8.57 5.43 -12.82
CA LEU A 19 -10.02 5.65 -12.83
C LEU A 19 -10.34 7.13 -12.63
N GLU A 20 -9.62 7.84 -11.74
CA GLU A 20 -9.75 9.29 -11.50
C GLU A 20 -9.32 10.19 -12.68
N LEU A 21 -8.54 9.67 -13.61
CA LEU A 21 -8.10 10.39 -14.81
C LEU A 21 -8.94 10.04 -16.04
N GLN A 22 -9.64 8.90 -16.01
CA GLN A 22 -10.46 8.41 -17.11
C GLN A 22 -11.97 8.64 -16.85
N GLY A 23 -12.77 8.60 -17.91
CA GLY A 23 -14.23 8.76 -17.88
C GLY A 23 -14.71 10.00 -18.63
N LYS A 24 -16.02 10.01 -18.96
CA LYS A 24 -16.67 11.18 -19.55
C LYS A 24 -16.75 12.31 -18.50
N ASP A 25 -16.75 13.56 -18.95
CA ASP A 25 -16.91 14.76 -18.12
C ASP A 25 -15.79 15.02 -17.09
N ARG A 26 -14.56 14.58 -17.41
CA ARG A 26 -13.34 14.94 -16.68
C ARG A 26 -12.68 16.15 -17.31
N TYR A 27 -12.95 17.32 -16.78
CA TYR A 27 -12.23 18.54 -17.19
C TYR A 27 -10.76 18.48 -16.77
N ILE A 28 -9.89 19.09 -17.58
CA ILE A 28 -8.44 19.16 -17.35
C ILE A 28 -8.13 19.65 -15.93
N THR A 29 -8.86 20.66 -15.44
CA THR A 29 -8.71 21.20 -14.08
C THR A 29 -8.92 20.13 -12.99
N ARG A 30 -9.89 19.23 -13.18
CA ARG A 30 -10.16 18.12 -12.25
C ARG A 30 -9.07 17.06 -12.30
N MET A 31 -8.53 16.78 -13.48
CA MET A 31 -7.40 15.86 -13.65
C MET A 31 -6.12 16.41 -13.00
N ILE A 32 -5.84 17.70 -13.18
CA ILE A 32 -4.73 18.39 -12.49
C ILE A 32 -4.91 18.29 -10.96
N GLY A 33 -6.13 18.51 -10.46
CA GLY A 33 -6.45 18.33 -9.04
C GLY A 33 -6.18 16.91 -8.54
N ALA A 34 -6.61 15.89 -9.29
CA ALA A 34 -6.37 14.48 -8.96
C ALA A 34 -4.87 14.15 -8.91
N LEU A 35 -4.09 14.61 -9.90
CA LEU A 35 -2.64 14.44 -9.93
C LEU A 35 -1.95 15.12 -8.74
N ASN A 36 -2.31 16.37 -8.44
CA ASN A 36 -1.75 17.09 -7.30
C ASN A 36 -2.08 16.40 -5.96
N SER A 37 -3.32 15.95 -5.79
CA SER A 37 -3.73 15.16 -4.62
C SER A 37 -2.93 13.86 -4.52
N PHE A 38 -2.74 13.15 -5.64
CA PHE A 38 -1.97 11.91 -5.66
C PHE A 38 -0.50 12.13 -5.32
N ARG A 39 0.13 13.22 -5.80
CA ARG A 39 1.50 13.60 -5.42
C ARG A 39 1.62 13.85 -3.91
N ALA A 40 0.66 14.55 -3.31
CA ALA A 40 0.63 14.76 -1.86
C ALA A 40 0.47 13.43 -1.10
N LYS A 41 -0.42 12.53 -1.57
CA LYS A 41 -0.58 11.18 -1.01
C LYS A 41 0.71 10.36 -1.11
N LEU A 42 1.46 10.43 -2.22
CA LEU A 42 2.75 9.77 -2.35
C LEU A 42 3.76 10.25 -1.32
N ALA A 43 3.88 11.57 -1.12
CA ALA A 43 4.75 12.13 -0.10
C ALA A 43 4.38 11.63 1.30
N LEU A 44 3.09 11.61 1.62
CA LEU A 44 2.56 11.07 2.88
C LEU A 44 2.90 9.58 3.05
N TRP A 45 2.67 8.76 2.03
CA TRP A 45 2.96 7.32 2.08
C TRP A 45 4.44 7.04 2.25
N ILE A 46 5.32 7.79 1.57
CA ILE A 46 6.77 7.70 1.76
C ILE A 46 7.15 8.04 3.21
N SER A 47 6.57 9.10 3.77
CA SER A 47 6.80 9.48 5.18
C SER A 47 6.38 8.35 6.13
N HIS A 48 5.18 7.80 5.96
CA HIS A 48 4.68 6.69 6.77
C HIS A 48 5.52 5.42 6.62
N LEU A 49 6.00 5.10 5.41
CA LEU A 49 6.91 3.97 5.19
C LEU A 49 8.24 4.15 5.93
N LYS A 50 8.81 5.36 5.96
CA LYS A 50 10.03 5.65 6.75
C LYS A 50 9.78 5.45 8.24
N MET A 51 8.58 5.73 8.72
CA MET A 51 8.15 5.46 10.09
C MET A 51 7.72 4.00 10.34
N LYS A 52 7.90 3.09 9.37
CA LYS A 52 7.43 1.69 9.41
C LYS A 52 5.90 1.56 9.59
N ALA A 53 5.14 2.62 9.34
CA ALA A 53 3.69 2.63 9.42
C ALA A 53 3.07 2.12 8.11
N LEU A 54 2.58 0.88 8.15
CA LEU A 54 2.03 0.20 6.95
C LEU A 54 0.52 0.39 6.78
N VAL A 55 -0.03 1.46 7.35
CA VAL A 55 -1.47 1.74 7.33
C VAL A 55 -2.04 1.86 5.89
N HIS A 56 -1.23 2.30 4.93
CA HIS A 56 -1.62 2.42 3.52
C HIS A 56 -1.17 1.23 2.65
N PHE A 57 -0.62 0.18 3.25
CA PHE A 57 -0.10 -0.99 2.54
C PHE A 57 -0.66 -2.26 3.20
N PRO A 58 -1.98 -2.53 3.07
CA PRO A 58 -2.67 -3.58 3.80
C PRO A 58 -2.15 -4.97 3.45
N ASN A 59 -1.82 -5.24 2.19
CA ASN A 59 -1.24 -6.53 1.81
C ASN A 59 0.13 -6.70 2.43
N MET A 60 0.95 -5.65 2.44
CA MET A 60 2.26 -5.69 3.08
C MET A 60 2.14 -5.87 4.61
N LYS A 61 1.23 -5.15 5.27
CA LYS A 61 0.95 -5.28 6.72
C LYS A 61 0.53 -6.70 7.08
N LYS A 62 -0.41 -7.28 6.32
CA LYS A 62 -0.88 -8.66 6.52
C LYS A 62 0.26 -9.66 6.42
N LYS A 63 1.11 -9.55 5.39
CA LYS A 63 2.25 -10.47 5.20
C LYS A 63 3.33 -10.32 6.28
N MET A 64 3.59 -9.11 6.78
CA MET A 64 4.54 -8.93 7.89
C MET A 64 4.02 -9.46 9.22
N THR A 65 2.72 -9.28 9.51
CA THR A 65 2.09 -9.82 10.73
C THR A 65 2.08 -11.36 10.73
N VAL A 66 1.84 -11.95 9.56
CA VAL A 66 1.82 -13.41 9.39
C VAL A 66 3.23 -14.02 9.55
N LYS A 67 4.30 -13.32 9.12
CA LYS A 67 5.68 -13.78 9.37
C LYS A 67 6.03 -13.87 10.85
N SER A 68 5.61 -12.91 11.68
CA SER A 68 5.86 -12.95 13.13
C SER A 68 5.11 -14.08 13.83
N THR A 69 3.93 -14.47 13.35
CA THR A 69 3.15 -15.57 13.95
C THR A 69 3.81 -16.94 13.72
N TYR A 70 4.37 -17.19 12.53
CA TYR A 70 5.08 -18.45 12.27
C TYR A 70 6.41 -18.57 13.02
N GLN A 71 7.08 -17.44 13.32
CA GLN A 71 8.29 -17.46 14.15
C GLN A 71 8.01 -17.81 15.61
N HIS A 72 6.78 -17.60 16.09
CA HIS A 72 6.39 -17.98 17.46
C HIS A 72 5.93 -19.44 17.58
N LEU A 73 5.38 -20.03 16.52
CA LEU A 73 4.91 -21.42 16.49
C LEU A 73 6.05 -22.44 16.33
N SER A 74 7.19 -22.05 15.72
CA SER A 74 8.37 -22.92 15.63
C SER A 74 9.15 -23.05 16.95
N SER A 75 8.87 -22.23 17.96
CA SER A 75 9.52 -22.33 19.29
C SER A 75 8.73 -23.18 20.30
N THR A 76 7.45 -23.49 20.02
CA THR A 76 6.60 -24.30 20.91
C THR A 76 6.53 -25.77 20.48
N SER A 77 7.09 -26.14 19.32
CA SER A 77 7.11 -27.53 18.84
C SER A 77 8.32 -28.35 19.30
N ASN A 78 9.19 -27.79 20.16
CA ASN A 78 10.34 -28.49 20.77
C ASN A 78 10.12 -28.82 22.26
N CYS A 79 8.88 -28.81 22.73
CA CYS A 79 8.55 -29.15 24.11
C CYS A 79 7.47 -30.24 24.15
N PHE A 80 7.72 -31.38 23.48
CA PHE A 80 7.15 -32.69 23.75
C PHE A 80 8.09 -33.77 23.21
#